data_AF-A0A2N0PZE3-F1
#
_entry.id   AF-A0A2N0PZE3-F1
#
_cell.length_a   1.000
_cell.length_b   1.000
_cell.length_c   1.000
_cell.angle_alpha   90.00
_cell.angle_beta   90.00
_cell.angle_gamma   90.00
#
_symmetry.space_group_name_H-M   'P 1'
#
loop_
_entity.id
_entity.type
_entity.pdbx_description
1 polymer ?
#
loop_
_entity_poly.entity_id
_entity_poly.type
_entity_poly.pdbx_seq_one_letter_code
_entity_poly.pdbx_strand_id
1 'polypeptide(L)'
;MPYDDNDDKKDEDIVSDENNKNFEVLFKRLLLIFFHLRLPGCNTDSIGFHSDEGRIFRNEKYTGSTYAEKWGKVNDVIGCGYYPNNRQVFFTINGENLGIAYTGLLHNILYPTIGSNGHCILKVNFGPEFEYKEANIMSVASKKLLNASKKLLNENEIP
;
A
#
# COMPACT_ATOMS: atom_id res chain seq x y z
N MET A 1 -10.74 19.99 18.22
CA MET A 1 -9.91 20.54 19.32
C MET A 1 -8.50 20.69 18.78
N PRO A 2 -7.75 21.78 19.05
CA PRO A 2 -6.34 21.85 18.69
C PRO A 2 -5.54 20.98 19.66
N TYR A 3 -4.55 20.24 19.15
CA TYR A 3 -3.59 19.50 19.97
C TYR A 3 -2.49 20.46 20.46
N ASP A 4 -2.17 20.35 21.74
CA ASP A 4 -1.18 21.14 22.50
C ASP A 4 0.19 20.43 22.45
N ASP A 5 1.24 21.17 22.08
CA ASP A 5 2.61 20.71 21.81
C ASP A 5 3.50 20.68 23.07
N ASN A 6 2.99 20.16 24.19
CA ASN A 6 3.80 19.99 25.39
C ASN A 6 3.50 18.67 26.09
N ASP A 7 4.24 17.61 25.76
CA ASP A 7 4.71 16.71 26.81
C ASP A 7 5.94 15.91 26.34
N ASP A 8 7.09 16.35 26.82
CA ASP A 8 8.37 15.64 26.70
C ASP A 8 8.59 14.86 28.01
N LYS A 9 8.78 13.55 27.87
CA LYS A 9 9.28 12.53 28.85
C LYS A 9 8.30 11.92 29.85
N LYS A 10 8.10 10.60 29.70
CA LYS A 10 8.51 9.58 30.70
C LYS A 10 8.83 8.24 30.02
N ASP A 11 10.06 7.76 30.23
CA ASP A 11 10.41 6.35 30.06
C ASP A 11 9.86 5.57 31.26
N GLU A 12 8.85 4.73 31.05
CA GLU A 12 8.45 3.67 31.98
C GLU A 12 8.05 2.43 31.15
N ASP A 13 8.62 1.27 31.50
CA ASP A 13 8.32 -0.04 30.90
C ASP A 13 6.81 -0.34 30.99
N ILE A 14 6.13 -0.51 29.85
CA ILE A 14 4.71 -0.91 29.83
C ILE A 14 4.47 -2.06 28.83
N VAL A 15 3.99 -3.13 29.44
CA VAL A 15 3.40 -4.38 28.94
C VAL A 15 2.60 -4.20 27.65
N SER A 16 2.81 -5.12 26.71
CA SER A 16 2.01 -5.30 25.50
C SER A 16 0.54 -5.53 25.83
N ASP A 17 -0.37 -4.65 25.36
CA ASP A 17 -1.82 -4.93 25.41
C ASP A 17 -2.67 -4.36 24.25
N GLU A 18 -3.01 -5.28 23.34
CA GLU A 18 -4.28 -5.61 22.64
C GLU A 18 -5.26 -4.61 21.98
N ASN A 19 -5.10 -3.28 22.03
CA ASN A 19 -6.08 -2.39 21.37
C ASN A 19 -5.61 -1.85 20.02
N ASN A 20 -5.82 -2.71 19.02
CA ASN A 20 -5.81 -2.50 17.57
C ASN A 20 -5.80 -1.03 17.08
N LYS A 21 -4.72 -0.58 16.42
CA LYS A 21 -4.61 0.76 15.81
C LYS A 21 -4.08 0.68 14.37
N ASN A 22 -4.45 1.70 13.61
CA ASN A 22 -4.69 1.61 12.18
C ASN A 22 -3.42 1.48 11.32
N PHE A 23 -3.49 0.61 10.30
CA PHE A 23 -2.42 0.35 9.32
C PHE A 23 -2.83 0.91 7.95
N GLU A 24 -1.85 1.26 7.12
CA GLU A 24 -2.10 1.80 5.78
C GLU A 24 -0.99 1.47 4.78
N VAL A 25 -1.38 1.26 3.52
CA VAL A 25 -0.47 1.05 2.37
C VAL A 25 -0.67 2.19 1.35
N LEU A 26 0.41 2.70 0.78
CA LEU A 26 0.53 3.90 -0.06
C LEU A 26 1.36 3.63 -1.31
N PHE A 27 1.20 4.49 -2.32
CA PHE A 27 2.20 4.76 -3.33
C PHE A 27 2.66 6.25 -3.36
N LYS A 28 3.94 6.61 -3.15
CA LYS A 28 4.45 8.01 -3.13
C LYS A 28 5.82 8.20 -3.77
N ARG A 29 6.06 9.28 -4.53
CA ARG A 29 7.41 9.69 -4.99
C ARG A 29 8.34 10.09 -3.83
N LEU A 30 9.58 9.60 -3.83
CA LEU A 30 10.61 10.02 -2.86
C LEU A 30 11.03 11.49 -3.12
N LEU A 31 10.73 12.34 -2.15
CA LEU A 31 11.58 13.46 -1.75
C LEU A 31 11.86 13.23 -0.25
N LEU A 32 13.14 13.16 0.11
CA LEU A 32 13.63 12.83 1.44
C LEU A 32 13.10 13.82 2.51
N ILE A 33 12.57 13.22 3.58
CA ILE A 33 12.55 13.67 4.99
C ILE A 33 12.12 15.12 5.24
N PHE A 34 10.92 15.31 5.80
CA PHE A 34 10.64 16.08 7.02
C PHE A 34 9.11 16.18 7.22
N PHE A 35 8.65 15.67 8.36
CA PHE A 35 7.49 16.11 9.13
C PHE A 35 6.37 16.80 8.36
N HIS A 36 5.39 16.02 7.92
CA HIS A 36 4.00 16.28 8.30
C HIS A 36 3.38 14.92 8.59
N LEU A 37 2.83 14.79 9.81
CA LEU A 37 2.15 13.64 10.43
C LEU A 37 0.89 13.23 9.64
N ARG A 38 1.04 12.93 8.35
CA ARG A 38 -0.07 12.68 7.43
C ARG A 38 0.06 11.29 6.85
N LEU A 39 -1.01 10.55 7.06
CA LEU A 39 -1.23 9.21 6.57
C LEU A 39 -1.33 9.19 5.02
N PRO A 40 -0.95 8.09 4.37
CA PRO A 40 -1.25 7.81 2.96
C PRO A 40 -2.57 8.41 2.45
N GLY A 41 -2.58 9.04 1.28
CA GLY A 41 -3.80 9.64 0.72
C GLY A 41 -4.12 11.04 1.23
N CYS A 42 -3.49 11.51 2.31
CA CYS A 42 -3.71 12.85 2.85
C CYS A 42 -2.88 13.97 2.21
N ASN A 43 -1.96 13.62 1.30
CA ASN A 43 -1.13 14.55 0.54
C ASN A 43 -1.48 14.50 -0.95
N THR A 44 -1.10 15.53 -1.70
CA THR A 44 -1.26 15.55 -3.16
C THR A 44 -0.50 14.39 -3.82
N ASP A 45 -1.07 13.85 -4.89
CA ASP A 45 -0.59 12.71 -5.68
C ASP A 45 -0.40 11.43 -4.86
N SER A 46 -1.28 11.22 -3.89
CA SER A 46 -1.22 10.10 -2.95
C SER A 46 -2.58 9.43 -2.83
N ILE A 47 -2.57 8.10 -2.73
CA ILE A 47 -3.76 7.28 -2.46
C ILE A 47 -3.44 6.39 -1.26
N GLY A 48 -4.33 6.37 -0.28
CA GLY A 48 -4.22 5.53 0.90
C GLY A 48 -5.48 4.75 1.16
N PHE A 49 -5.34 3.55 1.72
CA PHE A 49 -6.43 2.74 2.26
C PHE A 49 -6.28 2.65 3.77
N HIS A 50 -7.25 3.21 4.49
CA HIS A 50 -7.21 3.40 5.94
C HIS A 50 -8.02 2.32 6.64
N SER A 51 -7.47 1.77 7.72
CA SER A 51 -8.06 0.61 8.40
C SER A 51 -9.14 0.93 9.43
N ASP A 52 -9.23 2.18 9.89
CA ASP A 52 -10.22 2.63 10.89
C ASP A 52 -11.66 2.41 10.43
N GLU A 53 -11.93 2.86 9.20
CA GLU A 53 -13.26 2.88 8.61
C GLU A 53 -13.29 2.19 7.24
N GLY A 54 -12.17 1.60 6.79
CA GLY A 54 -12.08 0.98 5.47
C GLY A 54 -12.23 1.99 4.34
N ARG A 55 -11.73 3.22 4.55
CA ARG A 55 -11.89 4.34 3.60
C ARG A 55 -10.68 4.51 2.70
N ILE A 56 -10.92 5.05 1.51
CA ILE A 56 -9.88 5.47 0.57
C ILE A 56 -9.72 6.99 0.65
N PHE A 57 -8.48 7.45 0.78
CA PHE A 57 -8.12 8.87 0.81
C PHE A 57 -7.31 9.23 -0.43
N ARG A 58 -7.67 10.36 -1.07
CA ARG A 58 -7.08 10.76 -2.36
C ARG A 58 -6.86 12.27 -2.42
N ASN A 59 -5.69 12.75 -2.04
CA ASN A 59 -5.44 14.18 -1.85
C ASN A 59 -6.40 14.83 -0.83
N GLU A 60 -6.97 14.04 0.08
CA GLU A 60 -8.04 14.43 1.00
C GLU A 60 -7.49 14.48 2.43
N LYS A 61 -7.66 15.61 3.10
CA LYS A 61 -7.11 15.78 4.46
C LYS A 61 -7.94 15.09 5.55
N TYR A 62 -9.25 14.97 5.37
CA TYR A 62 -10.17 14.62 6.47
C TYR A 62 -11.33 13.70 6.08
N THR A 63 -11.73 13.67 4.81
CA THR A 63 -12.94 12.95 4.37
C THR A 63 -12.59 12.00 3.23
N GLY A 64 -12.17 10.78 3.58
CA GLY A 64 -12.04 9.69 2.61
C GLY A 64 -13.41 9.19 2.14
N SER A 65 -13.40 8.41 1.07
CA SER A 65 -14.60 7.75 0.53
C SER A 65 -14.74 6.33 1.08
N THR A 66 -15.96 5.88 1.37
CA THR A 66 -16.24 4.48 1.74
C THR A 66 -15.79 3.55 0.61
N TYR A 67 -15.10 2.47 0.98
CA TYR A 67 -14.55 1.52 0.02
C TYR A 67 -14.68 0.08 0.49
N ALA A 68 -14.42 -0.20 1.77
CA ALA A 68 -14.58 -1.51 2.39
C ALA A 68 -15.03 -1.39 3.84
N GLU A 69 -15.23 -2.53 4.49
CA GLU A 69 -15.31 -2.58 5.95
C GLU A 69 -13.95 -2.26 6.59
N LYS A 70 -13.98 -1.90 7.87
CA LYS A 70 -12.77 -1.73 8.68
C LYS A 70 -11.95 -3.02 8.71
N TRP A 71 -10.64 -2.86 8.83
CA TRP A 71 -9.70 -3.98 8.83
C TRP A 71 -8.58 -3.72 9.86
N GLY A 72 -7.64 -4.65 9.99
CA GLY A 72 -6.45 -4.48 10.83
C GLY A 72 -6.37 -5.48 11.97
N LYS A 73 -7.16 -6.55 11.93
CA LYS A 73 -7.01 -7.63 12.89
C LYS A 73 -5.65 -8.29 12.71
N VAL A 74 -5.15 -8.94 13.77
CA VAL A 74 -3.95 -9.76 13.68
C VAL A 74 -4.14 -10.80 12.57
N ASN A 75 -3.15 -10.90 11.69
CA ASN A 75 -3.12 -11.73 10.48
C ASN A 75 -3.96 -11.25 9.29
N ASP A 76 -4.60 -10.08 9.33
CA ASP A 76 -5.16 -9.49 8.11
C ASP A 76 -4.02 -9.21 7.10
N VAL A 77 -4.19 -9.66 5.86
CA VAL A 77 -3.25 -9.45 4.77
C VAL A 77 -3.82 -8.42 3.80
N ILE A 78 -3.20 -7.24 3.76
CA ILE A 78 -3.62 -6.15 2.89
C ILE A 78 -2.73 -6.11 1.65
N GLY A 79 -3.34 -6.30 0.48
CA GLY A 79 -2.67 -6.14 -0.80
C GLY A 79 -2.96 -4.77 -1.41
N CYS A 80 -2.03 -4.31 -2.24
CA CYS A 80 -2.19 -3.08 -3.01
C CYS A 80 -1.71 -3.33 -4.45
N GLY A 81 -2.55 -3.01 -5.42
CA GLY A 81 -2.29 -3.28 -6.83
C GLY A 81 -2.49 -2.04 -7.70
N TYR A 82 -1.71 -1.97 -8.78
CA TYR A 82 -1.73 -0.89 -9.76
C TYR A 82 -1.81 -1.47 -11.16
N TYR A 83 -2.74 -0.96 -11.96
CA TYR A 83 -2.84 -1.23 -13.39
C TYR A 83 -2.23 -0.04 -14.16
N PRO A 84 -1.01 -0.16 -14.71
CA PRO A 84 -0.34 0.97 -15.38
C PRO A 84 -1.08 1.46 -16.63
N ASN A 85 -1.72 0.55 -17.37
CA ASN A 85 -2.35 0.87 -18.66
C ASN A 85 -3.51 1.86 -18.53
N ASN A 86 -4.37 1.67 -17.53
CA ASN A 86 -5.53 2.52 -17.27
C ASN A 86 -5.36 3.39 -16.02
N ARG A 87 -4.18 3.34 -15.39
CA ARG A 87 -3.78 4.14 -14.23
C ARG A 87 -4.74 4.00 -13.05
N GLN A 88 -5.14 2.76 -12.78
CA GLN A 88 -6.07 2.40 -11.71
C GLN A 88 -5.34 1.75 -10.54
N VAL A 89 -5.81 2.05 -9.33
CA VAL A 89 -5.33 1.43 -8.08
C VAL A 89 -6.48 0.64 -7.46
N PHE A 90 -6.16 -0.52 -6.90
CA PHE A 90 -7.09 -1.35 -6.13
C PHE A 90 -6.37 -1.90 -4.89
N PHE A 91 -7.14 -2.36 -3.92
CA PHE A 91 -6.64 -3.04 -2.74
C PHE A 91 -7.29 -4.40 -2.58
N THR A 92 -6.66 -5.25 -1.76
CA THR A 92 -7.20 -6.54 -1.37
C THR A 92 -7.16 -6.70 0.15
N ILE A 93 -8.12 -7.45 0.69
CA ILE A 93 -8.08 -7.93 2.08
C ILE A 93 -8.11 -9.45 2.03
N ASN A 94 -7.13 -10.10 2.66
CA ASN A 94 -7.04 -11.56 2.76
C ASN A 94 -7.16 -12.26 1.40
N GLY A 95 -6.55 -11.66 0.37
CA GLY A 95 -6.57 -12.18 -1.00
C GLY A 95 -7.82 -11.85 -1.82
N GLU A 96 -8.83 -11.20 -1.24
CA GLU A 96 -10.04 -10.79 -1.97
C GLU A 96 -9.89 -9.38 -2.55
N ASN A 97 -10.17 -9.19 -3.85
CA ASN A 97 -10.09 -7.89 -4.53
C ASN A 97 -11.33 -7.04 -4.23
N LEU A 98 -11.11 -5.84 -3.68
CA LEU A 98 -12.17 -4.90 -3.27
C LEU A 98 -12.67 -3.99 -4.41
N GLY A 99 -12.15 -4.16 -5.63
CA GLY A 99 -12.49 -3.34 -6.80
C GLY A 99 -11.63 -2.08 -6.91
N ILE A 100 -11.91 -1.23 -7.90
CA ILE A 100 -11.08 -0.06 -8.19
C ILE A 100 -11.28 1.03 -7.12
N ALA A 101 -10.22 1.32 -6.36
CA ALA A 101 -10.20 2.39 -5.36
C ALA A 101 -10.07 3.78 -6.01
N TYR A 102 -9.33 3.85 -7.11
CA TYR A 102 -9.13 5.10 -7.84
C TYR A 102 -8.79 4.88 -9.31
N THR A 103 -9.20 5.85 -10.12
CA THR A 103 -8.85 5.98 -11.53
C THR A 103 -8.38 7.41 -11.79
N GLY A 104 -7.51 7.60 -12.78
CA GLY A 104 -7.10 8.93 -13.20
C GLY A 104 -5.85 9.47 -12.50
N LEU A 105 -4.95 8.58 -12.04
CA LEU A 105 -3.61 9.02 -11.64
C LEU A 105 -2.97 9.82 -12.78
N LEU A 106 -2.42 10.97 -12.42
CA LEU A 106 -1.72 11.86 -13.37
C LEU A 106 -0.32 11.33 -13.72
N HIS A 107 0.23 10.46 -12.88
CA HIS A 107 1.60 9.97 -12.97
C HIS A 107 1.66 8.45 -13.14
N ASN A 108 2.67 7.97 -13.86
CA ASN A 108 2.88 6.55 -14.16
C ASN A 108 3.79 5.82 -13.16
N ILE A 109 4.44 6.57 -12.25
CA ILE A 109 5.38 6.02 -11.28
C ILE A 109 4.81 6.23 -9.88
N LEU A 110 4.74 5.13 -9.15
CA LEU A 110 4.15 4.98 -7.83
C LEU A 110 5.15 4.21 -6.97
N TYR A 111 5.35 4.58 -5.70
CA TYR A 111 6.28 3.84 -4.81
C TYR A 111 5.61 3.34 -3.56
N PRO A 112 5.64 2.04 -3.27
CA PRO A 112 4.99 1.50 -2.09
C PRO A 112 5.44 2.24 -0.83
N THR A 113 4.52 2.58 0.04
CA THR A 113 4.76 3.30 1.28
C THR A 113 3.78 2.77 2.32
N ILE A 114 4.11 2.90 3.59
CA ILE A 114 3.28 2.46 4.70
C ILE A 114 3.19 3.61 5.69
N GLY A 115 2.02 3.82 6.28
CA GLY A 115 1.80 4.77 7.36
C GLY A 115 1.10 4.11 8.54
N SER A 116 1.38 4.58 9.75
CA SER A 116 0.60 4.24 10.94
C SER A 116 0.53 5.44 11.88
N ASN A 117 -0.59 5.55 12.60
CA ASN A 117 -0.83 6.55 13.63
C ASN A 117 -0.59 5.99 15.06
N GLY A 118 0.02 4.81 15.16
CA GLY A 118 0.35 4.16 16.42
C GLY A 118 1.42 3.08 16.26
N HIS A 119 1.65 2.31 17.33
CA HIS A 119 2.54 1.16 17.27
C HIS A 119 1.87 0.02 16.50
N CYS A 120 2.57 -0.51 15.50
CA CYS A 120 2.17 -1.70 14.76
C CYS A 120 3.39 -2.53 14.36
N ILE A 121 3.22 -3.84 14.26
CA ILE A 121 4.23 -4.76 13.73
C ILE A 121 3.71 -5.32 12.41
N LEU A 122 4.53 -5.23 11.37
CA LEU A 122 4.13 -5.55 10.01
C LEU A 122 5.16 -6.47 9.37
N LYS A 123 4.65 -7.42 8.58
CA LYS A 123 5.47 -8.18 7.63
C LYS A 123 5.17 -7.66 6.23
N VAL A 124 6.19 -7.11 5.58
CA VAL A 124 6.07 -6.58 4.21
C VAL A 124 6.53 -7.65 3.22
N ASN A 125 5.79 -7.81 2.13
CA ASN A 125 6.07 -8.78 1.08
C ASN A 125 6.06 -8.11 -0.30
N PHE A 126 7.24 -8.03 -0.93
CA PHE A 126 7.40 -7.52 -2.31
C PHE A 126 7.42 -8.65 -3.36
N GLY A 127 7.01 -9.85 -2.96
CA GLY A 127 6.96 -11.05 -3.79
C GLY A 127 8.03 -12.09 -3.41
N PRO A 128 8.02 -13.25 -4.09
CA PRO A 128 7.27 -13.51 -5.32
C PRO A 128 5.85 -14.06 -5.11
N GLU A 129 5.51 -14.52 -3.91
CA GLU A 129 4.23 -15.18 -3.60
C GLU A 129 3.34 -14.24 -2.78
N PHE A 130 2.12 -14.00 -3.25
CA PHE A 130 1.14 -13.11 -2.65
C PHE A 130 -0.13 -13.88 -2.25
N GLU A 131 -0.83 -13.39 -1.24
CA GLU A 131 -2.16 -13.92 -0.85
C GLU A 131 -3.18 -13.70 -1.98
N TYR A 132 -3.08 -12.58 -2.70
CA TYR A 132 -3.85 -12.33 -3.92
C TYR A 132 -3.34 -13.20 -5.07
N LYS A 133 -4.06 -14.28 -5.39
CA LYS A 133 -3.60 -15.35 -6.28
C LYS A 133 -3.32 -14.88 -7.70
N GLU A 134 -4.07 -13.91 -8.21
CA GLU A 134 -3.92 -13.35 -9.56
C GLU A 134 -2.56 -12.66 -9.75
N ALA A 135 -1.99 -12.07 -8.69
CA ALA A 135 -0.64 -11.48 -8.75
C ALA A 135 0.44 -12.54 -9.02
N ASN A 136 0.26 -13.77 -8.52
CA ASN A 136 1.20 -14.87 -8.71
C ASN A 136 1.17 -15.38 -10.16
N ILE A 137 -0.02 -15.43 -10.78
CA ILE A 137 -0.19 -15.85 -12.18
C ILE A 137 0.52 -14.85 -13.11
N MET A 138 0.33 -13.56 -12.87
CA MET A 138 0.98 -12.50 -13.67
C MET A 138 2.51 -12.55 -13.54
N SER A 139 3.04 -12.76 -12.33
CA SER A 139 4.48 -12.92 -12.09
C SER A 139 5.07 -14.10 -12.87
N VAL A 140 4.38 -15.25 -12.89
CA VAL A 140 4.79 -16.43 -13.66
C VAL A 140 4.71 -16.18 -15.16
N ALA A 141 3.62 -15.58 -15.65
CA ALA A 141 3.45 -15.25 -17.06
C ALA A 141 4.54 -14.29 -17.55
N SER A 142 4.83 -13.23 -16.81
CA SER A 142 5.90 -12.28 -17.12
C SER A 142 7.28 -12.94 -17.13
N LYS A 143 7.59 -13.83 -16.18
CA LYS A 143 8.83 -14.63 -16.19
C LYS A 143 8.93 -15.54 -17.41
N LYS A 144 7.82 -16.21 -17.76
CA LYS A 144 7.77 -17.09 -18.94
C LYS A 144 7.97 -16.32 -20.24
N LEU A 145 7.33 -15.16 -20.38
CA LEU A 145 7.50 -14.25 -21.51
C LEU A 145 8.95 -13.73 -21.60
N LEU A 146 9.53 -13.29 -20.48
CA LEU A 146 10.92 -12.84 -20.44
C LEU A 146 11.90 -13.96 -20.87
N ASN A 147 11.68 -15.18 -20.39
CA ASN A 147 12.51 -16.32 -20.76
C ASN A 147 12.36 -16.68 -22.25
N ALA A 148 11.15 -16.60 -22.79
CA ALA A 148 10.92 -16.81 -24.22
C ALA A 148 11.62 -15.74 -25.08
N SER A 149 11.52 -14.46 -24.70
CA SER A 149 12.22 -13.37 -25.40
C SER A 149 13.73 -13.53 -25.35
N LYS A 150 14.30 -13.91 -24.20
CA LYS A 150 15.76 -14.18 -24.08
C LYS A 150 16.22 -15.34 -24.96
N LYS A 151 15.43 -16.42 -25.03
CA LYS A 151 15.74 -17.56 -25.89
C LYS A 151 15.77 -17.16 -27.37
N LEU A 152 14.78 -16.37 -27.82
CA LEU A 152 14.74 -15.86 -29.19
C LEU A 152 15.90 -14.92 -29.52
N LEU A 153 16.35 -14.11 -28.56
CA LEU A 153 17.52 -13.24 -28.78
C LEU A 153 18.80 -14.06 -28.94
N ASN A 154 19.00 -15.08 -28.11
CA ASN A 154 20.19 -15.94 -28.18
C ASN A 154 20.21 -16.85 -29.42
N GLU A 155 19.04 -17.22 -29.97
CA GLU A 155 18.95 -17.99 -31.21
C GLU A 155 19.19 -17.14 -32.48
N ASN A 156 19.18 -15.81 -32.36
CA ASN A 156 19.44 -14.86 -33.45
C ASN A 156 20.85 -14.24 -33.42
N GLU A 157 21.70 -14.63 -32.46
CA GLU A 157 23.14 -14.34 -32.55
C GLU A 157 23.73 -15.29 -33.61
N ILE A 158 23.96 -14.76 -34.82
CA ILE A 158 24.72 -15.44 -35.87
C ILE A 158 26.13 -15.74 -35.30
N PRO A 159 26.65 -16.98 -35.41
CA PRO A 159 27.94 -17.36 -34.85
C PRO A 159 29.12 -16.53 -35.36
#